data_AF-A0A8S3JY07-F1
#
_entry.id   AF-A0A8S3JY07-F1
#
_cell.length_a   1.000
_cell.length_b   1.000
_cell.length_c   1.000
_cell.angle_alpha   90.00
_cell.angle_beta   90.00
_cell.angle_gamma   90.00
#
_symmetry.space_group_name_H-M   'P 1'
#
loop_
_entity.id
_entity.type
_entity.pdbx_description
1 polymer ?
#
loop_
_entity_poly.entity_id
_entity_poly.type
_entity_poly.pdbx_seq_one_letter_code
_entity_poly.pdbx_strand_id
1 'polypeptide(L)'
;NTFVNVKNLILKCERLVENSKYYFPNVTSLTLSGGHFDTLLTTERVQYLKMMINLFNLKHLDIPDNKNTDASCLLEIFKQTPQLSSISIDPDWLQEILNNKG
;
A
#
# COMPACT_ATOMS: atom_id res chain seq x y z
N ASN A 1 5.27 -18.39 -12.98
CA ASN A 1 5.45 -17.13 -12.23
C ASN A 1 5.76 -17.51 -10.78
N THR A 2 6.97 -17.19 -10.28
CA THR A 2 7.58 -17.79 -9.07
C THR A 2 6.79 -17.51 -7.78
N PHE A 3 6.03 -16.41 -7.74
CA PHE A 3 5.36 -15.96 -6.51
C PHE A 3 3.83 -16.13 -6.52
N VAL A 4 3.27 -16.98 -7.38
CA VAL A 4 1.81 -17.18 -7.49
C VAL A 4 1.14 -17.67 -6.20
N ASN A 5 1.89 -18.33 -5.32
CA ASN A 5 1.36 -18.85 -4.05
C ASN A 5 1.46 -17.83 -2.91
N VAL A 6 2.12 -16.68 -3.12
CA VAL A 6 2.22 -15.62 -2.11
C VAL A 6 0.88 -14.92 -2.00
N LYS A 7 0.25 -15.01 -0.83
CA LYS A 7 -1.02 -14.35 -0.49
C LYS A 7 -0.85 -13.17 0.46
N ASN A 8 0.16 -13.24 1.32
CA ASN A 8 0.46 -12.24 2.32
C ASN A 8 1.84 -11.67 2.00
N LEU A 9 1.94 -10.35 1.93
CA LEU A 9 3.17 -9.66 1.57
C LEU A 9 3.41 -8.51 2.53
N ILE A 10 4.62 -8.44 3.07
CA ILE A 10 5.09 -7.29 3.84
C ILE A 10 6.13 -6.59 2.99
N LEU A 11 5.85 -5.34 2.63
CA LEU A 11 6.77 -4.51 1.88
C LEU A 11 7.31 -3.39 2.75
N LYS A 12 8.61 -3.17 2.60
CA LYS A 12 9.29 -1.99 3.10
C LYS A 12 9.23 -0.93 2.01
N CYS A 13 8.52 0.17 2.27
CA CYS A 13 8.27 1.23 1.30
C CYS A 13 9.57 1.79 0.71
N GLU A 14 10.64 1.87 1.51
CA GLU A 14 11.96 2.32 1.07
C GLU A 14 12.62 1.38 0.05
N ARG A 15 12.14 0.13 -0.08
CA ARG A 15 12.66 -0.87 -1.02
C ARG A 15 11.74 -1.17 -2.21
N LEU A 16 10.68 -0.38 -2.42
CA LEU A 16 9.75 -0.61 -3.53
C LEU A 16 10.46 -0.51 -4.90
N VAL A 17 11.35 0.47 -5.05
CA VAL A 17 12.11 0.68 -6.29
C VAL A 17 12.98 -0.54 -6.61
N GLU A 18 13.78 -1.00 -5.65
CA GLU A 18 14.69 -2.14 -5.80
C GLU A 18 13.96 -3.46 -6.09
N ASN A 19 12.75 -3.61 -5.53
CA ASN A 19 11.95 -4.82 -5.63
C ASN A 19 10.93 -4.79 -6.77
N SER A 20 10.83 -3.70 -7.53
CA SER A 20 9.87 -3.52 -8.63
C SER A 20 9.96 -4.56 -9.75
N LYS A 21 11.07 -5.31 -9.82
CA LYS A 21 11.27 -6.45 -10.72
C LYS A 21 10.47 -7.71 -10.35
N TYR A 22 9.94 -7.79 -9.13
CA TYR A 22 9.17 -8.93 -8.65
C TYR A 22 7.68 -8.66 -8.75
N TYR A 23 6.94 -9.65 -9.24
CA TYR A 23 5.48 -9.57 -9.38
C TYR A 23 4.77 -10.69 -8.58
N PHE A 24 3.84 -10.28 -7.71
CA PHE A 24 3.07 -11.12 -6.80
C PHE A 24 1.57 -11.00 -7.16
N PRO A 25 1.09 -11.77 -8.15
CA PRO A 25 -0.24 -11.55 -8.77
C PRO A 25 -1.42 -11.84 -7.84
N ASN A 26 -1.20 -12.62 -6.78
CA ASN A 26 -2.23 -13.28 -6.00
C ASN A 26 -2.30 -12.79 -4.55
N VAL A 27 -1.60 -11.70 -4.23
CA VAL A 27 -1.60 -11.08 -2.91
C VAL A 27 -3.01 -10.60 -2.56
N THR A 28 -3.46 -10.97 -1.37
CA THR A 28 -4.75 -10.57 -0.79
C THR A 28 -4.56 -9.78 0.51
N SER A 29 -3.41 -9.88 1.15
CA SER A 29 -3.04 -9.11 2.34
C SER A 29 -1.70 -8.43 2.13
N LEU A 30 -1.67 -7.11 2.34
CA LEU A 30 -0.48 -6.29 2.20
C LEU A 30 -0.24 -5.49 3.48
N THR A 31 0.98 -5.56 4.00
CA THR A 31 1.48 -4.61 5.00
C THR A 31 2.51 -3.70 4.32
N LEU A 32 2.27 -2.40 4.37
CA LEU A 32 3.20 -1.36 3.93
C LEU A 32 3.89 -0.79 5.16
N SER A 33 5.10 -1.28 5.44
CA SER A 33 5.96 -0.78 6.51
C SER A 33 6.93 0.26 5.97
N GLY A 34 7.30 1.25 6.76
CA GLY A 34 8.41 2.15 6.45
C GLY A 34 9.29 2.40 7.66
N GLY A 35 10.42 3.07 7.43
CA GLY A 35 11.27 3.60 8.49
C GLY A 35 10.77 4.96 8.99
N HIS A 36 11.00 5.24 10.28
CA HIS A 36 10.49 6.40 11.03
C HIS A 36 10.74 7.81 10.46
N PHE A 37 11.51 7.97 9.38
CA PHE A 37 12.01 9.28 8.94
C PHE A 37 11.69 9.66 7.49
N ASP A 38 11.21 8.74 6.64
CA ASP A 38 10.93 9.03 5.23
C ASP A 38 9.42 9.01 4.93
N THR A 39 9.01 9.84 3.97
CA THR A 39 7.64 9.83 3.40
C THR A 39 7.30 8.42 2.93
N LEU A 40 6.27 7.77 3.48
CA LEU A 40 6.04 6.33 3.26
C LEU A 40 5.57 6.04 1.83
N LEU A 41 4.45 6.65 1.43
CA LEU A 41 3.91 6.58 0.07
C LEU A 41 3.98 7.95 -0.60
N THR A 42 4.72 7.97 -1.70
CA THR A 42 4.71 9.02 -2.72
C THR A 42 4.01 8.48 -3.97
N THR A 43 3.62 9.36 -4.89
CA THR A 43 2.99 8.96 -6.15
C THR A 43 3.86 7.97 -6.94
N GLU A 44 5.18 8.19 -6.94
CA GLU A 44 6.15 7.29 -7.58
C GLU A 44 6.14 5.89 -6.94
N ARG A 45 6.17 5.81 -5.61
CA ARG A 45 6.13 4.52 -4.88
C ARG A 45 4.82 3.79 -5.09
N VAL A 46 3.71 4.51 -5.24
CA VAL A 46 2.42 3.93 -5.61
C VAL A 46 2.47 3.28 -7.00
N GLN A 47 3.18 3.87 -7.97
CA GLN A 47 3.37 3.22 -9.29
C GLN A 47 4.18 1.93 -9.18
N TYR A 48 5.28 1.94 -8.41
CA TYR A 48 6.06 0.72 -8.18
C TYR A 48 5.23 -0.38 -7.49
N LEU A 49 4.40 -0.01 -6.51
CA LEU A 49 3.50 -0.96 -5.86
C LEU A 49 2.55 -1.64 -6.86
N LYS A 50 1.96 -0.88 -7.79
CA LYS A 50 1.08 -1.43 -8.84
C LYS A 50 1.79 -2.37 -9.81
N MET A 51 3.09 -2.16 -10.03
CA MET A 51 3.90 -3.08 -10.84
C MET A 51 4.18 -4.38 -10.09
N MET A 52 4.24 -4.33 -8.76
CA MET A 52 4.58 -5.48 -7.92
C MET A 52 3.38 -6.35 -7.56
N ILE A 53 2.18 -5.79 -7.43
CA ILE A 53 0.98 -6.55 -7.01
C ILE A 53 -0.26 -6.18 -7.83
N ASN A 54 -1.19 -7.12 -7.94
CA ASN A 54 -2.52 -6.81 -8.46
C ASN A 54 -3.41 -6.29 -7.33
N LEU A 55 -3.55 -4.96 -7.24
CA LEU A 55 -4.36 -4.28 -6.22
C LEU A 55 -5.84 -4.71 -6.24
N PHE A 56 -6.37 -5.18 -7.37
CA PHE A 56 -7.76 -5.64 -7.46
C PHE A 56 -8.05 -6.81 -6.50
N ASN A 57 -7.05 -7.66 -6.25
CA ASN A 57 -7.18 -8.84 -5.39
C ASN A 57 -7.04 -8.52 -3.90
N LEU A 58 -6.65 -7.29 -3.55
CA LEU A 58 -6.33 -6.92 -2.18
C LEU A 58 -7.60 -6.84 -1.33
N LYS A 59 -7.59 -7.54 -0.20
CA LYS A 59 -8.69 -7.60 0.79
C LYS A 59 -8.31 -6.93 2.10
N HIS A 60 -7.04 -7.04 2.48
CA HIS A 60 -6.49 -6.51 3.72
C HIS A 60 -5.31 -5.59 3.40
N LEU A 61 -5.36 -4.36 3.93
CA LEU A 61 -4.26 -3.39 3.86
C LEU A 61 -3.91 -2.90 5.26
N ASP A 62 -2.64 -3.03 5.61
CA ASP A 62 -2.10 -2.56 6.88
C ASP A 62 -0.98 -1.56 6.63
N ILE A 63 -1.07 -0.39 7.25
CA ILE A 63 -0.09 0.70 7.15
C ILE A 63 0.21 1.19 8.57
N PRO A 64 1.08 0.48 9.31
CA PRO A 64 1.26 0.68 10.75
C PRO A 64 1.96 2.01 11.10
N ASP A 65 2.73 2.57 10.18
CA ASP A 65 3.30 3.92 10.30
C ASP A 65 2.95 4.67 9.02
N ASN A 66 2.06 5.64 9.11
CA ASN A 66 1.56 6.39 7.96
C ASN A 66 1.72 7.91 8.12
N LYS A 67 2.37 8.38 9.20
CA LYS A 67 2.45 9.80 9.60
C LYS A 67 3.06 10.70 8.52
N ASN A 68 3.91 10.14 7.66
CA ASN A 68 4.55 10.84 6.56
C ASN A 68 4.02 10.39 5.19
N THR A 69 2.79 9.87 5.10
CA THR A 69 2.21 9.48 3.81
C THR A 69 1.49 10.68 3.20
N ASP A 70 1.31 10.73 1.88
CA ASP A 70 0.40 11.68 1.25
C ASP A 70 -1.00 11.05 1.18
N ALA A 71 -2.02 11.73 1.72
CA ALA A 71 -3.40 11.25 1.73
C ALA A 71 -3.91 10.93 0.31
N SER A 72 -3.48 11.68 -0.70
CA SER A 72 -3.85 11.45 -2.11
C SER A 72 -3.33 10.11 -2.64
N CYS A 73 -2.14 9.68 -2.22
CA CYS A 73 -1.54 8.41 -2.60
C CYS A 73 -2.34 7.23 -2.06
N LEU A 74 -2.83 7.34 -0.82
CA LEU A 74 -3.64 6.29 -0.22
C LEU A 74 -5.04 6.23 -0.85
N LEU A 75 -5.65 7.38 -1.14
CA LEU A 75 -6.90 7.44 -1.92
C LEU A 75 -6.75 6.79 -3.30
N GLU A 76 -5.60 6.96 -3.95
CA GLU A 76 -5.30 6.30 -5.22
C GLU A 76 -5.22 4.77 -5.08
N ILE A 77 -4.61 4.27 -4.00
CA ILE A 77 -4.61 2.83 -3.68
C ILE A 77 -6.05 2.34 -3.48
N PHE A 78 -6.85 3.03 -2.66
CA PHE A 78 -8.24 2.63 -2.38
C PHE A 78 -9.10 2.54 -3.64
N LYS A 79 -8.95 3.49 -4.57
CA LYS A 79 -9.66 3.46 -5.86
C LYS A 79 -9.35 2.21 -6.70
N GLN A 80 -8.22 1.55 -6.45
CA GLN A 80 -7.76 0.37 -7.21
C GLN A 80 -7.94 -0.95 -6.45
N THR A 81 -8.44 -0.90 -5.21
CA THR A 81 -8.68 -2.06 -4.36
C THR A 81 -10.18 -2.24 -4.08
N PRO A 82 -11.02 -2.53 -5.09
CA PRO A 82 -12.47 -2.65 -4.92
C PRO A 82 -12.89 -3.84 -4.04
N GLN A 83 -11.99 -4.79 -3.79
CA GLN A 83 -12.21 -5.95 -2.91
C GLN A 83 -11.73 -5.71 -1.48
N LEU A 84 -11.24 -4.50 -1.16
CA LEU A 84 -10.72 -4.18 0.16
C LEU A 84 -11.87 -4.23 1.17
N SER A 85 -11.74 -5.12 2.17
CA SER A 85 -12.74 -5.32 3.22
C SER A 85 -12.21 -5.00 4.61
N SER A 86 -10.90 -4.79 4.74
CA SER A 86 -10.25 -4.52 6.01
C SER A 86 -9.06 -3.60 5.79
N ILE A 87 -8.97 -2.58 6.65
CA ILE A 87 -7.89 -1.63 6.69
C ILE A 87 -7.41 -1.46 8.13
N SER A 88 -6.09 -1.41 8.32
CA SER A 88 -5.45 -0.98 9.57
C SER A 88 -4.57 0.23 9.26
N ILE A 89 -4.93 1.37 9.85
CA ILE A 89 -4.25 2.65 9.69
C ILE A 89 -4.33 3.42 11.01
N ASP A 90 -3.39 4.34 11.21
CA ASP A 90 -3.42 5.27 12.34
C ASP A 90 -4.71 6.13 12.30
N PRO A 91 -5.44 6.26 13.43
CA PRO A 91 -6.70 7.03 13.51
C PRO A 91 -6.56 8.51 13.17
N ASP A 92 -5.46 9.16 13.57
CA ASP A 92 -5.24 10.59 13.30
C ASP A 92 -5.14 10.82 11.79
N TRP A 93 -4.59 9.83 11.10
CA TRP A 93 -4.41 9.84 9.65
C TRP A 93 -5.70 9.53 8.88
N LEU A 94 -6.52 8.61 9.41
CA LEU A 94 -7.88 8.41 8.88
C LEU A 94 -8.67 9.73 8.92
N GLN A 95 -8.54 10.49 10.00
CA GLN A 95 -9.20 11.78 10.13
C GLN A 95 -8.74 12.78 9.07
N GLU A 96 -7.45 12.82 8.74
CA GLU A 96 -6.90 13.65 7.66
C GLU A 96 -7.50 13.31 6.29
N ILE A 97 -7.63 12.03 5.96
CA ILE A 97 -8.24 11.57 4.69
C ILE A 97 -9.72 11.96 4.62
N LEU A 98 -10.45 11.80 5.73
CA LEU A 98 -11.88 12.15 5.79
C LEU A 98 -12.12 13.67 5.72
N ASN A 99 -11.18 14.46 6.23
CA ASN A 99 -11.25 15.92 6.23
C ASN A 99 -10.74 16.56 4.94
N ASN A 100 -9.80 15.91 4.24
CA ASN A 100 -9.42 16.25 2.87
C ASN A 100 -10.56 15.89 1.92
N LYS A 101 -11.60 16.73 1.90
CA LYS A 101 -12.66 16.69 0.90
C LYS A 101 -12.01 16.80 -0.49
N GLY A 102 -12.14 15.74 -1.28
CA GLY A 102 -11.83 15.78 -2.72
C GLY A 102 -12.69 16.77 -3.47
#